data_AF-A0A344WEJ4-F1
#
_entry.id   AF-A0A344WEJ4-F1
#
_cell.length_a   1.000
_cell.length_b   1.000
_cell.length_c   1.000
_cell.angle_alpha   90.00
_cell.angle_beta   90.00
_cell.angle_gamma   90.00
#
_symmetry.space_group_name_H-M   'P 1'
#
loop_
_entity.id
_entity.type
_entity.pdbx_description
1 polymer ?
#
loop_
_entity_poly.entity_id
_entity_poly.type
_entity_poly.pdbx_seq_one_letter_code
_entity_poly.pdbx_strand_id
1 'polypeptide(L)'
;MEQIKALPEGVAGMVFSKTEIAALEAAPEDARAVVFYRYWTAKEAVLKALGTGLSVSGRSFTIDISRPETPRLVSADWKDEDTQAWQLAAFHPKDGFAGAVAVRTQRPLRLNLQSWSFGE
;
A
#
# COMPACT_ATOMS: atom_id res chain seq x y z
N MET A 1 4.96 7.03 -2.91
CA MET A 1 3.79 7.77 -3.42
C MET A 1 3.74 7.59 -4.92
N GLU A 2 2.56 7.63 -5.51
CA GLU A 2 2.35 7.40 -6.94
C GLU A 2 1.18 8.26 -7.43
N GLN A 3 1.23 8.68 -8.70
CA GLN A 3 0.10 9.35 -9.34
C GLN A 3 -0.94 8.31 -9.75
N ILE A 4 -2.20 8.57 -9.44
CA ILE A 4 -3.32 7.75 -9.88
C ILE A 4 -3.54 7.99 -11.37
N LYS A 5 -3.36 6.94 -12.16
CA LYS A 5 -3.57 6.91 -13.61
C LYS A 5 -4.61 5.82 -13.94
N ALA A 6 -4.83 5.60 -15.23
CA ALA A 6 -5.58 4.43 -15.68
C ALA A 6 -4.94 3.13 -15.14
N LEU A 7 -5.76 2.11 -14.93
CA LEU A 7 -5.29 0.81 -14.43
C LEU A 7 -4.20 0.25 -15.34
N PRO A 8 -3.03 -0.10 -14.80
CA PRO A 8 -1.99 -0.75 -15.59
C PRO A 8 -2.38 -2.19 -15.88
N GLU A 9 -2.29 -2.58 -17.15
CA GLU A 9 -2.65 -3.92 -17.61
C GLU A 9 -1.76 -5.00 -16.99
N GLY A 10 -2.37 -6.07 -16.48
CA GLY A 10 -1.66 -7.25 -15.95
C GLY A 10 -0.91 -7.06 -14.62
N VAL A 11 -0.63 -5.84 -14.18
CA VAL A 11 0.19 -5.56 -12.99
C VAL A 11 -0.47 -6.07 -11.70
N ALA A 12 -1.78 -5.92 -11.56
CA ALA A 12 -2.51 -6.41 -10.39
C ALA A 12 -2.29 -7.92 -10.17
N GLY A 13 -2.33 -8.73 -11.24
CA GLY A 13 -2.12 -10.17 -11.17
C GLY A 13 -0.70 -10.58 -10.78
N MET A 14 0.29 -9.73 -11.05
CA MET A 14 1.70 -9.98 -10.71
C MET A 14 2.03 -9.63 -9.25
N VAL A 15 1.35 -8.64 -8.68
CA VAL A 15 1.73 -8.05 -7.39
C VAL A 15 0.72 -8.31 -6.28
N PHE A 16 -0.58 -8.45 -6.59
CA PHE A 16 -1.63 -8.56 -5.59
C PHE A 16 -1.96 -10.01 -5.22
N SER A 17 -2.24 -10.24 -3.95
CA SER A 17 -2.81 -11.49 -3.45
C SER A 17 -4.20 -11.71 -4.05
N LYS A 18 -4.71 -12.95 -3.97
CA LYS A 18 -6.06 -13.28 -4.46
C LYS A 18 -7.15 -12.44 -3.78
N THR A 19 -6.99 -12.18 -2.49
CA THR A 19 -7.94 -11.37 -1.70
C THR A 19 -7.97 -9.91 -2.17
N GLU A 20 -6.81 -9.32 -2.44
CA GLU A 20 -6.70 -7.94 -2.91
C GLU A 20 -7.22 -7.79 -4.35
N ILE A 21 -6.98 -8.79 -5.22
CA ILE A 21 -7.55 -8.84 -6.57
C ILE A 21 -9.08 -8.90 -6.50
N ALA A 22 -9.65 -9.79 -5.69
CA ALA A 22 -11.10 -9.88 -5.52
C ALA A 22 -11.71 -8.56 -5.00
N ALA A 23 -11.03 -7.90 -4.04
CA ALA A 23 -11.46 -6.59 -3.54
C ALA A 23 -11.36 -5.48 -4.60
N LEU A 24 -10.33 -5.52 -5.46
CA LEU A 24 -10.19 -4.60 -6.58
C LEU A 24 -11.28 -4.81 -7.64
N GLU A 25 -11.58 -6.06 -7.99
CA GLU A 25 -12.60 -6.40 -8.99
C GLU A 25 -14.02 -6.07 -8.51
N ALA A 26 -14.28 -6.20 -7.20
CA ALA A 26 -15.54 -5.85 -6.55
C ALA A 26 -15.77 -4.33 -6.45
N ALA A 27 -14.73 -3.50 -6.61
CA ALA A 27 -14.87 -2.05 -6.56
C ALA A 27 -15.61 -1.51 -7.81
N PRO A 28 -16.41 -0.43 -7.67
CA PRO A 28 -16.98 0.32 -8.79
C PRO A 28 -15.92 0.71 -9.81
N GLU A 29 -16.25 0.67 -11.10
CA GLU A 29 -15.29 0.85 -12.19
C GLU A 29 -14.49 2.15 -12.09
N ASP A 30 -15.16 3.25 -11.72
CA ASP A 30 -14.58 4.57 -11.49
C ASP A 30 -13.66 4.63 -10.26
N ALA A 31 -13.85 3.74 -9.29
CA ALA A 31 -13.02 3.63 -8.09
C ALA A 31 -11.84 2.66 -8.23
N ARG A 32 -11.83 1.76 -9.23
CA ARG A 32 -10.81 0.69 -9.34
C ARG A 32 -9.39 1.24 -9.45
N ALA A 33 -9.18 2.31 -10.20
CA ALA A 33 -7.87 2.94 -10.30
C ALA A 33 -7.37 3.41 -8.92
N VAL A 34 -8.22 4.09 -8.15
CA VAL A 34 -7.90 4.54 -6.79
C VAL A 34 -7.58 3.34 -5.88
N VAL A 35 -8.41 2.28 -5.92
CA VAL A 35 -8.21 1.06 -5.14
C VAL A 35 -6.87 0.38 -5.49
N PHE A 36 -6.55 0.27 -6.78
CA PHE A 36 -5.28 -0.28 -7.25
C PHE A 36 -4.10 0.49 -6.66
N TYR A 37 -4.08 1.82 -6.78
CA TYR A 37 -2.94 2.63 -6.32
C TYR A 37 -2.82 2.66 -4.79
N ARG A 38 -3.91 2.48 -4.05
CA ARG A 38 -3.88 2.29 -2.59
C ARG A 38 -3.21 0.98 -2.20
N TYR A 39 -3.56 -0.13 -2.86
CA TYR A 39 -2.86 -1.40 -2.65
C TYR A 39 -1.39 -1.33 -3.08
N TRP A 40 -1.13 -0.78 -4.27
CA TRP A 40 0.20 -0.63 -4.83
C TRP A 40 1.14 0.09 -3.86
N THR A 41 0.75 1.27 -3.40
CA THR A 41 1.60 2.09 -2.52
C THR A 41 1.79 1.46 -1.15
N ALA A 42 0.77 0.81 -0.58
CA ALA A 42 0.90 0.08 0.67
C ALA A 42 1.87 -1.12 0.55
N LYS A 43 1.76 -1.90 -0.54
CA LYS A 43 2.68 -3.02 -0.79
C LYS A 43 4.11 -2.56 -1.00
N GLU A 44 4.31 -1.52 -1.81
CA GLU A 44 5.64 -0.95 -1.99
C GLU A 44 6.23 -0.46 -0.67
N ALA A 45 5.44 0.18 0.18
CA ALA A 45 5.91 0.66 1.47
C ALA A 45 6.41 -0.49 2.35
N VAL A 46 5.66 -1.60 2.40
CA VAL A 46 6.06 -2.81 3.15
C VAL A 46 7.31 -3.45 2.56
N LEU A 47 7.38 -3.62 1.23
CA LEU A 47 8.56 -4.18 0.56
C LEU A 47 9.81 -3.32 0.77
N LYS A 48 9.67 -1.98 0.74
CA LYS A 48 10.75 -1.04 1.02
C LYS A 48 11.21 -1.14 2.48
N ALA A 49 10.28 -1.26 3.41
CA ALA A 49 10.58 -1.41 4.84
C ALA A 49 11.24 -2.76 5.19
N LEU A 50 10.92 -3.83 4.47
CA LEU A 50 11.61 -5.12 4.60
C LEU A 50 13.09 -5.06 4.18
N GLY A 51 13.46 -4.13 3.28
CA GLY A 51 14.84 -3.98 2.81
C GLY A 51 15.35 -5.14 1.94
N THR A 52 14.48 -6.06 1.51
CA THR A 52 14.83 -7.27 0.76
C THR A 52 14.91 -7.05 -0.76
N GLY A 53 14.71 -5.82 -1.24
CA GLY A 53 14.50 -5.57 -2.67
C GLY A 53 13.28 -6.34 -3.21
N LEU A 54 13.37 -6.81 -4.45
CA LEU A 54 12.30 -7.55 -5.14
C LEU A 54 12.26 -9.06 -4.83
N SER A 55 13.08 -9.54 -3.89
CA SER A 55 13.16 -10.96 -3.55
C SER A 55 11.90 -11.50 -2.87
N VAL A 56 11.14 -10.63 -2.20
CA VAL A 56 9.82 -10.98 -1.61
C VAL A 56 8.74 -10.68 -2.64
N SER A 57 7.98 -11.70 -3.01
CA SER A 57 6.84 -11.51 -3.92
C SER A 57 5.76 -10.66 -3.25
N GLY A 58 5.25 -9.64 -3.95
CA GLY A 58 4.08 -8.87 -3.53
C GLY A 58 2.85 -9.74 -3.20
N ARG A 59 2.77 -10.93 -3.81
CA ARG A 59 1.65 -11.87 -3.64
C ARG A 59 1.76 -12.73 -2.37
N SER A 60 2.92 -12.72 -1.71
CA SER A 60 3.18 -13.51 -0.48
C SER A 60 2.52 -12.91 0.76
N PHE A 61 1.92 -11.73 0.66
CA PHE A 61 1.28 -11.04 1.77
C PHE A 61 0.04 -10.29 1.32
N THR A 62 -0.83 -10.00 2.28
CA THR A 62 -2.11 -9.33 2.05
C THR A 62 -2.20 -8.06 2.90
N ILE A 63 -2.53 -6.96 2.25
CA ILE A 63 -2.90 -5.71 2.90
C ILE A 63 -4.43 -5.61 2.91
N ASP A 64 -4.98 -5.20 4.04
CA ASP A 64 -6.36 -4.71 4.14
C ASP A 64 -6.36 -3.18 4.07
N ILE A 65 -7.11 -2.63 3.11
CA ILE A 65 -7.29 -1.19 2.92
C ILE A 65 -8.72 -0.71 3.24
N SER A 66 -9.52 -1.53 3.94
CA SER A 66 -10.88 -1.17 4.35
C SER A 66 -10.93 0.12 5.17
N ARG A 67 -9.84 0.44 5.86
CA ARG A 67 -9.63 1.72 6.58
C ARG A 67 -8.77 2.65 5.72
N PRO A 68 -9.32 3.76 5.19
CA PRO A 68 -8.62 4.66 4.27
C PRO A 68 -7.24 5.12 4.71
N GLU A 69 -7.10 5.52 5.97
CA GLU A 69 -5.88 6.14 6.50
C GLU A 69 -4.93 5.14 7.17
N THR A 70 -5.44 3.97 7.56
CA THR A 70 -4.68 2.97 8.33
C THR A 70 -4.78 1.58 7.68
N PRO A 71 -4.13 1.37 6.53
CA PRO A 71 -3.99 0.02 5.96
C PRO A 71 -3.35 -0.94 6.97
N ARG A 72 -3.59 -2.24 6.82
CA ARG A 72 -3.00 -3.25 7.72
C ARG A 72 -2.41 -4.41 6.94
N LEU A 73 -1.22 -4.83 7.33
CA LEU A 73 -0.73 -6.16 6.97
C LEU A 73 -1.56 -7.20 7.74
N VAL A 74 -2.30 -8.03 7.03
CA VAL A 74 -3.21 -9.02 7.66
C VAL A 74 -2.72 -10.45 7.52
N SER A 75 -1.90 -10.75 6.53
CA SER A 75 -1.22 -12.03 6.38
C SER A 75 0.08 -11.86 5.61
N ALA A 76 1.07 -12.70 5.92
CA ALA A 76 2.33 -12.79 5.22
C ALA A 76 2.89 -14.21 5.34
N ASP A 77 3.34 -14.78 4.23
CA ASP A 77 4.05 -16.06 4.16
C ASP A 77 5.56 -15.85 4.30
N TRP A 78 5.95 -15.22 5.41
CA TRP A 78 7.35 -14.96 5.74
C TRP A 78 7.67 -15.66 7.06
N LYS A 79 8.89 -16.22 7.15
CA LYS A 79 9.32 -16.96 8.33
C LYS A 79 9.34 -16.06 9.57
N ASP A 80 8.76 -16.55 10.66
CA ASP A 80 8.72 -15.89 11.99
C ASP A 80 8.11 -14.48 11.95
N GLU A 81 7.20 -14.22 11.01
CA GLU A 81 6.56 -12.91 10.88
C GLU A 81 5.41 -12.69 11.89
N ASP A 82 5.42 -11.51 12.52
CA ASP A 82 4.32 -11.01 13.33
C ASP A 82 3.69 -9.81 12.62
N THR A 83 2.56 -10.04 11.96
CA THR A 83 1.85 -8.99 11.24
C THR A 83 1.40 -7.84 12.14
N GLN A 84 1.26 -8.05 13.47
CA GLN A 84 0.93 -6.98 14.42
C GLN A 84 2.13 -6.07 14.73
N ALA A 85 3.35 -6.48 14.39
CA ALA A 85 4.53 -5.64 14.50
C ALA A 85 4.62 -4.57 13.39
N TRP A 86 3.63 -4.48 12.50
CA TRP A 86 3.59 -3.50 11.41
C TRP A 86 2.58 -2.40 11.67
N GLN A 87 3.02 -1.16 11.48
CA GLN A 87 2.15 0.01 11.36
C GLN A 87 2.23 0.54 9.93
N LEU A 88 1.08 0.76 9.31
CA LEU A 88 0.98 1.45 8.04
C LEU A 88 0.10 2.68 8.17
N ALA A 89 0.47 3.74 7.47
CA ALA A 89 -0.35 4.93 7.28
C ALA A 89 -0.43 5.24 5.80
N ALA A 90 -1.64 5.48 5.31
CA ALA A 90 -1.87 6.01 3.97
C ALA A 90 -1.94 7.54 4.02
N PHE A 91 -1.53 8.18 2.93
CA PHE A 91 -1.61 9.63 2.79
C PHE A 91 -1.85 10.05 1.34
N HIS A 92 -2.40 11.25 1.18
CA HIS A 92 -2.68 11.87 -0.12
C HIS A 92 -1.92 13.19 -0.19
N PRO A 93 -0.73 13.23 -0.82
CA PRO A 93 0.09 14.45 -0.83
C PRO A 93 -0.57 15.59 -1.64
N LYS A 94 -1.42 15.22 -2.60
CA LYS A 94 -2.32 16.11 -3.35
C LYS A 94 -3.40 15.26 -4.05
N ASP A 95 -4.40 15.91 -4.62
CA ASP A 95 -5.44 15.24 -5.40
C ASP A 95 -4.85 14.40 -6.54
N GLY A 96 -5.38 13.19 -6.71
CA GLY A 96 -4.92 12.24 -7.72
C GLY A 96 -3.60 11.54 -7.38
N PHE A 97 -3.13 11.57 -6.14
CA PHE A 97 -1.93 10.85 -5.69
C PHE A 97 -2.24 9.95 -4.49
N ALA A 98 -1.67 8.75 -4.49
CA ALA A 98 -1.71 7.83 -3.35
C ALA A 98 -0.31 7.71 -2.74
N GLY A 99 -0.24 7.57 -1.42
CA GLY A 99 0.98 7.35 -0.68
C GLY A 99 0.75 6.43 0.50
N ALA A 100 1.78 5.70 0.89
CA ALA A 100 1.79 4.93 2.12
C ALA A 100 3.18 4.93 2.75
N VAL A 101 3.20 4.83 4.08
CA VAL A 101 4.37 4.57 4.91
C VAL A 101 4.13 3.26 5.64
N ALA A 102 5.16 2.42 5.75
CA ALA A 102 5.14 1.21 6.56
C ALA A 102 6.37 1.22 7.48
N VAL A 103 6.15 0.88 8.75
CA VAL A 103 7.22 0.78 9.76
C VAL A 103 6.96 -0.46 10.59
N ARG A 104 8.02 -1.23 10.86
CA ARG A 104 7.96 -2.33 11.82
C ARG A 104 8.15 -1.78 13.23
N THR A 105 7.06 -1.60 13.95
CA THR A 105 7.02 -1.04 15.31
C THR A 105 5.71 -1.42 16.02
N GLN A 106 5.75 -1.56 17.33
CA GLN A 106 4.57 -1.68 18.19
C GLN A 106 4.07 -0.33 18.71
N ARG A 107 4.82 0.75 18.46
CA ARG A 107 4.43 2.11 18.87
C ARG A 107 3.44 2.69 17.86
N PRO A 108 2.44 3.48 18.31
CA PRO A 108 1.53 4.16 17.40
C PRO A 108 2.27 5.03 16.37
N LEU A 109 1.91 4.89 15.10
CA LEU A 109 2.44 5.73 14.05
C LEU A 109 1.71 7.09 14.03
N ARG A 110 2.48 8.18 13.94
CA ARG A 110 1.99 9.54 13.70
C ARG A 110 2.64 10.04 12.43
N LEU A 111 1.82 10.39 11.44
CA LEU A 111 2.30 10.96 10.20
C LEU A 111 2.03 12.47 10.21
N ASN A 112 3.07 13.27 10.02
CA ASN A 112 2.97 14.71 9.80
C ASN A 112 3.46 15.00 8.39
N LEU A 113 2.60 15.60 7.56
CA LEU A 113 2.89 15.93 6.17
C LEU A 113 3.08 17.42 6.04
N GLN A 114 4.23 17.82 5.52
CA GLN A 114 4.54 19.22 5.24
C GLN A 114 4.87 19.37 3.76
N SER A 115 4.22 20.32 3.10
CA SER A 115 4.53 20.72 1.74
C SER A 115 5.41 21.95 1.76
N TRP A 116 6.39 21.98 0.85
CA TRP A 116 7.29 23.10 0.66
C TRP A 116 7.11 23.61 -0.76
N SER A 117 6.93 24.91 -0.91
CA SER A 117 6.99 25.61 -2.19
C SER A 117 8.25 26.46 -2.21
N PHE A 118 9.15 26.17 -3.14
CA PHE A 118 10.30 27.02 -3.41
C PHE A 118 9.87 28.02 -4.49
N GLY A 119 9.95 29.32 -4.20
CA GLY A 119 9.70 30.37 -5.18
C GLY A 119 10.83 30.44 -6.20
N GLU A 120 10.52 30.99 -7.38
CA GLU A 120 11.50 31.32 -8.44
C GLU A 120 12.55 32.34 -7.98
#